data_AF-A0A3A5P758-F1
#
_entry.id   AF-A0A3A5P758-F1
#
_cell.length_a   1.000
_cell.length_b   1.000
_cell.length_c   1.000
_cell.angle_alpha   90.00
_cell.angle_beta   90.00
_cell.angle_gamma   90.00
#
_symmetry.space_group_name_H-M   'P 1'
#
loop_
_entity.id
_entity.type
_entity.pdbx_description
1 polymer ?
#
loop_
_entity_poly.entity_id
_entity_poly.type
_entity_poly.pdbx_seq_one_letter_code
_entity_poly.pdbx_strand_id
1 'polypeptide(L)'
;MEWLNNILRNLEGLFTNATEYAYANPKVGYLVVIFLLLVWLVGLIFDWKWTYTRPGSWGGNFFLDLLGPTGFRFWLGVIIVIAIVASAYLYFRVK
;
A
#
# COMPACT_ATOMS: atom_id res chain seq x y z
N MET A 1 19.20 -18.90 -21.46
CA MET A 1 19.48 -17.67 -20.67
C MET A 1 18.97 -16.39 -21.36
N GLU A 2 18.96 -16.29 -22.70
CA GLU A 2 18.42 -15.09 -23.41
C GLU A 2 16.94 -14.77 -23.11
N TRP A 3 16.09 -15.77 -22.94
CA TRP A 3 14.67 -15.56 -22.63
C TRP A 3 14.45 -14.83 -21.29
N LEU A 4 15.24 -15.15 -20.25
CA LEU A 4 15.21 -14.42 -18.97
C LEU A 4 15.68 -12.98 -19.14
N ASN A 5 16.75 -12.77 -19.91
CA ASN A 5 17.27 -11.42 -20.16
C ASN A 5 16.26 -10.55 -20.93
N ASN A 6 15.53 -11.13 -21.88
CA ASN A 6 14.45 -10.44 -22.58
C ASN A 6 13.27 -10.10 -21.65
N ILE A 7 12.91 -11.00 -20.73
CA ILE A 7 11.88 -10.71 -19.72
C ILE A 7 12.31 -9.54 -18.83
N LEU A 8 13.55 -9.57 -18.33
CA LEU A 8 14.07 -8.52 -17.46
C LEU A 8 14.12 -7.16 -18.19
N ARG A 9 14.58 -7.12 -19.44
CA ARG A 9 14.57 -5.89 -20.25
C ARG A 9 13.16 -5.35 -20.50
N ASN A 10 12.20 -6.23 -20.80
CA ASN A 10 10.82 -5.81 -21.02
C ASN A 10 10.18 -5.27 -19.73
N LEU A 11 10.46 -5.91 -18.59
CA LEU A 11 10.02 -5.43 -17.28
C LEU A 11 10.64 -4.07 -16.95
N GLU A 12 11.94 -3.91 -17.16
CA GLU A 12 12.65 -2.64 -16.95
C GLU A 12 12.08 -1.52 -17.82
N GLY A 13 11.80 -1.80 -19.10
CA GLY A 13 11.11 -0.86 -19.98
C GLY A 13 9.71 -0.49 -19.50
N LEU A 14 8.92 -1.47 -19.02
CA LEU A 14 7.59 -1.21 -18.45
C LEU A 14 7.67 -0.33 -17.20
N PHE A 15 8.59 -0.61 -16.27
CA PHE A 15 8.77 0.20 -15.06
C PHE A 15 9.26 1.61 -15.38
N THR A 16 10.15 1.76 -16.35
CA THR A 16 10.65 3.08 -16.78
C THR A 16 9.51 3.93 -17.36
N ASN A 17 8.73 3.37 -18.29
CA ASN A 17 7.59 4.08 -18.88
C ASN A 17 6.51 4.40 -17.84
N ALA A 18 6.22 3.46 -16.93
CA ALA A 18 5.24 3.67 -15.86
C ALA A 18 5.68 4.75 -14.87
N THR A 19 6.96 4.78 -14.51
CA THR A 19 7.50 5.81 -13.61
C THR A 19 7.52 7.17 -14.27
N GLU A 20 7.95 7.28 -15.54
CA GLU A 20 7.92 8.53 -16.29
C GLU A 20 6.48 9.09 -16.41
N TYR A 21 5.51 8.22 -16.71
CA TYR A 21 4.09 8.60 -16.74
C TYR A 21 3.58 9.07 -15.37
N ALA A 22 4.01 8.41 -14.28
CA ALA A 22 3.64 8.80 -12.93
C ALA A 22 4.28 10.14 -12.51
N TYR A 23 5.51 10.42 -12.93
CA TYR A 23 6.16 11.73 -12.73
C TYR A 23 5.42 12.85 -13.49
N ALA A 24 4.98 12.58 -14.72
CA ALA A 24 4.25 13.54 -15.53
C ALA A 24 2.82 13.79 -15.03
N ASN A 25 2.22 12.84 -14.32
CA ASN A 25 0.84 12.90 -13.84
C ASN A 25 0.78 12.65 -12.33
N PRO A 26 0.89 13.69 -11.49
CA PRO A 26 0.90 13.53 -10.03
C PRO A 26 -0.36 12.83 -9.48
N LYS A 27 -1.47 12.89 -10.22
CA LYS A 27 -2.71 12.13 -9.97
C LYS A 27 -2.50 10.62 -9.92
N VAL A 28 -1.61 10.08 -10.75
CA VAL A 28 -1.31 8.63 -10.80
C VAL A 28 -0.71 8.17 -9.49
N GLY A 29 0.13 8.98 -8.84
CA GLY A 29 0.69 8.68 -7.52
C GLY A 29 -0.41 8.42 -6.48
N TYR A 30 -1.44 9.27 -6.43
CA TYR A 30 -2.56 9.06 -5.51
C TYR A 30 -3.36 7.81 -5.84
N LEU A 31 -3.56 7.46 -7.12
CA LEU A 31 -4.22 6.21 -7.50
C LEU A 31 -3.45 4.98 -7.03
N VAL A 32 -2.12 5.00 -7.18
CA VAL A 32 -1.24 3.92 -6.69
C VAL A 32 -1.33 3.80 -5.17
N VAL A 33 -1.29 4.92 -4.44
CA VAL A 33 -1.44 4.92 -2.98
C VAL A 33 -2.80 4.37 -2.57
N ILE A 34 -3.89 4.84 -3.18
CA ILE A 34 -5.25 4.34 -2.91
C ILE A 34 -5.32 2.83 -3.17
N PHE A 35 -4.79 2.36 -4.30
CA PHE A 35 -4.76 0.94 -4.63
C PHE A 35 -4.03 0.10 -3.58
N LEU A 36 -2.84 0.52 -3.17
CA LEU A 36 -2.07 -0.17 -2.12
C LEU A 36 -2.80 -0.19 -0.78
N LEU A 37 -3.43 0.93 -0.40
CA LEU A 37 -4.23 1.02 0.83
C LEU A 37 -5.47 0.11 0.77
N LEU A 38 -6.12 -0.02 -0.39
CA LEU A 38 -7.25 -0.95 -0.58
C LEU A 38 -6.80 -2.41 -0.45
N VAL A 39 -5.66 -2.79 -1.06
CA VAL A 39 -5.08 -4.13 -0.91
C VAL A 39 -4.75 -4.41 0.57
N TRP A 40 -4.19 -3.42 1.27
CA TRP A 40 -3.90 -3.55 2.68
C TRP A 40 -5.17 -3.71 3.52
N LEU A 41 -6.21 -2.92 3.25
CA LEU A 41 -7.52 -3.01 3.91
C LEU A 41 -8.17 -4.38 3.70
N VAL A 42 -8.12 -4.90 2.46
CA VAL A 42 -8.60 -6.24 2.12
C VAL A 42 -7.87 -7.29 2.95
N GLY A 43 -6.54 -7.25 2.98
CA GLY A 43 -5.77 -8.20 3.79
C GLY A 43 -6.07 -8.08 5.29
N LEU A 44 -6.32 -6.87 5.78
CA LEU A 44 -6.70 -6.63 7.17
C LEU A 44 -8.09 -7.23 7.50
N ILE A 45 -9.06 -7.12 6.58
CA ILE A 45 -10.40 -7.73 6.70
C ILE A 45 -10.29 -9.26 6.71
N PHE A 46 -9.50 -9.84 5.79
CA PHE A 46 -9.27 -11.29 5.69
C PHE A 46 -8.29 -11.86 6.71
N ASP A 47 -7.88 -11.07 7.70
CA ASP A 47 -6.99 -11.50 8.78
C ASP A 47 -5.61 -12.00 8.31
N TRP A 48 -5.10 -11.43 7.22
CA TRP A 48 -3.76 -11.77 6.75
C TRP A 48 -2.71 -11.23 7.72
N LYS A 49 -2.03 -12.12 8.44
CA LYS A 49 -1.10 -11.76 9.52
C LYS A 49 -0.06 -10.70 9.12
N TRP A 50 0.45 -10.72 7.88
CA TRP A 50 1.46 -9.74 7.43
C TRP A 50 0.95 -8.28 7.41
N THR A 51 -0.36 -8.07 7.43
CA THR A 51 -0.97 -6.73 7.40
C THR A 51 -0.96 -6.02 8.74
N TYR A 52 -0.82 -6.75 9.84
CA TYR A 52 -0.87 -6.16 11.18
C TYR A 52 0.14 -6.76 12.16
N THR A 53 0.80 -7.88 11.84
CA THR A 53 1.86 -8.45 12.66
C THR A 53 3.23 -8.08 12.09
N ARG A 54 4.17 -7.67 12.96
CA ARG A 54 5.57 -7.48 12.61
C ARG A 54 6.45 -8.46 13.39
N PRO A 55 6.98 -9.49 12.73
CA PRO A 55 7.97 -10.36 13.36
C PRO A 55 9.17 -9.55 13.86
N GLY A 56 9.53 -9.68 15.14
CA GLY A 56 10.74 -9.10 15.71
C GLY A 56 10.74 -7.58 15.99
N SER A 57 9.61 -6.89 15.89
CA SER A 57 9.52 -5.44 16.17
C SER A 57 8.94 -5.14 17.55
N TRP A 58 9.75 -4.58 18.46
CA TRP A 58 9.32 -4.24 19.83
C TRP A 58 8.20 -3.17 19.86
N GLY A 59 8.35 -2.09 19.08
CA GLY A 59 7.34 -1.00 19.03
C GLY A 59 6.08 -1.35 18.24
N GLY A 60 6.17 -2.23 17.24
CA GLY A 60 5.00 -2.71 16.48
C GLY A 60 4.10 -3.61 17.32
N ASN A 61 4.68 -4.35 18.27
CA ASN A 61 3.94 -5.23 19.17
C ASN A 61 3.29 -4.51 20.35
N PHE A 62 3.78 -3.33 20.76
CA PHE A 62 3.19 -2.62 21.90
C PHE A 62 1.67 -2.37 21.75
N PHE A 63 1.23 -1.80 20.62
CA PHE A 63 -0.20 -1.54 20.39
C PHE A 63 -1.00 -2.81 20.11
N LEU A 64 -0.39 -3.82 19.50
CA LEU A 64 -0.98 -5.15 19.33
C LEU A 64 -1.24 -5.83 20.68
N ASP A 65 -0.27 -5.74 21.59
CA ASP A 65 -0.34 -6.33 22.93
C ASP A 65 -1.33 -5.56 23.82
N LEU A 66 -1.38 -4.23 23.70
CA LEU A 66 -2.28 -3.37 24.48
C LEU A 66 -3.75 -3.50 24.05
N LEU A 67 -4.03 -3.50 22.75
CA LEU A 67 -5.39 -3.47 22.21
C LEU A 67 -5.93 -4.88 21.89
N GLY A 68 -5.05 -5.88 21.93
CA GLY A 68 -5.30 -7.20 21.38
C GLY A 68 -5.41 -7.20 19.84
N PRO A 69 -5.40 -8.40 19.21
CA PRO A 69 -5.44 -8.52 17.76
C PRO A 69 -6.66 -7.85 17.13
N THR A 70 -7.84 -8.04 17.71
CA THR A 70 -9.09 -7.48 17.19
C THR A 70 -9.14 -5.96 17.31
N GLY A 71 -8.76 -5.41 18.46
CA GLY A 71 -8.77 -3.97 18.70
C GLY A 71 -7.74 -3.25 17.83
N PHE A 72 -6.54 -3.81 17.70
CA PHE A 72 -5.51 -3.25 16.82
C PHE A 72 -5.95 -3.24 15.36
N ARG A 73 -6.50 -4.36 14.86
CA ARG A 73 -7.02 -4.45 13.49
C ARG A 73 -8.12 -3.43 13.23
N PHE A 74 -9.04 -3.22 14.18
CA PHE A 74 -10.09 -2.22 14.04
C PHE A 74 -9.51 -0.81 13.85
N TRP A 75 -8.63 -0.36 14.77
CA TRP A 75 -8.04 0.97 14.70
C TRP A 75 -7.11 1.17 13.49
N LEU A 76 -6.35 0.14 13.12
CA LEU A 76 -5.56 0.16 11.90
C LEU A 76 -6.47 0.32 10.66
N GLY A 77 -7.61 -0.37 10.64
CA GLY A 77 -8.61 -0.23 9.59
C GLY A 77 -9.16 1.19 9.49
N VAL A 78 -9.47 1.82 10.63
CA VAL A 78 -9.91 3.22 10.69
C VAL A 78 -8.85 4.15 10.07
N ILE A 79 -7.58 3.97 10.43
CA ILE A 79 -6.47 4.78 9.88
C ILE A 79 -6.35 4.58 8.37
N ILE A 80 -6.42 3.34 7.89
CA ILE A 80 -6.35 3.04 6.45
C ILE A 80 -7.52 3.70 5.69
N VAL A 81 -8.74 3.64 6.22
CA VAL A 81 -9.91 4.31 5.61
C VAL A 81 -9.71 5.83 5.55
N ILE A 82 -9.22 6.45 6.63
CA ILE A 82 -8.90 7.88 6.65
C ILE A 82 -7.84 8.21 5.58
N ALA A 83 -6.80 7.38 5.46
CA ALA A 83 -5.75 7.58 4.46
C ALA A 83 -6.28 7.44 3.02
N ILE A 84 -7.23 6.52 2.77
CA ILE A 84 -7.89 6.38 1.47
C ILE A 84 -8.70 7.65 1.15
N VAL A 85 -9.52 8.12 2.10
CA VAL A 85 -10.34 9.33 1.92
C VAL A 85 -9.46 10.56 1.69
N ALA A 86 -8.40 10.72 2.48
CA ALA A 86 -7.43 11.81 2.31
C ALA A 86 -6.75 11.75 0.93
N SER A 87 -6.31 10.57 0.51
CA SER A 87 -5.68 10.37 -0.79
C SER A 87 -6.64 10.63 -1.95
N ALA A 88 -7.90 10.22 -1.83
CA ALA A 88 -8.95 10.50 -2.80
C ALA A 88 -9.25 12.01 -2.87
N TYR A 89 -9.35 12.69 -1.73
CA TYR A 89 -9.51 14.14 -1.69
C TYR A 89 -8.35 14.86 -2.39
N LEU A 90 -7.10 14.45 -2.12
CA LEU A 90 -5.93 15.02 -2.79
C LEU A 90 -5.92 14.72 -4.29
N TYR A 91 -6.32 13.52 -4.71
CA TYR A 91 -6.47 13.16 -6.12
C TYR A 91 -7.40 14.12 -6.88
N PHE A 92 -8.54 14.47 -6.29
CA PHE A 92 -9.49 15.41 -6.90
C PHE A 92 -9.05 16.88 -6.78
N ARG A 93 -8.18 17.21 -5.82
CA ARG A 93 -7.69 18.59 -5.60
C ARG A 93 -6.47 18.95 -6.42
N VAL A 94 -5.58 17.99 -6.69
CA VAL A 94 -4.42 18.22 -7.54
C VAL A 94 -4.91 18.47 -8.97
N LYS A 95 -4.34 19.50 -9.61
CA LYS A 95 -4.69 19.86 -11.00
C LYS A 95 -4.07 18.87 -11.97
#